data_AF-A0A3C0T2H5-F1
#
_entry.id   AF-A0A3C0T2H5-F1
#
_cell.length_a   1.000
_cell.length_b   1.000
_cell.length_c   1.000
_cell.angle_alpha   90.00
_cell.angle_beta   90.00
_cell.angle_gamma   90.00
#
_symmetry.space_group_name_H-M   'P 1'
#
loop_
_entity.id
_entity.type
_entity.pdbx_description
1 polymer ?
#
loop_
_entity_poly.entity_id
_entity_poly.type
_entity_poly.pdbx_seq_one_letter_code
_entity_poly.pdbx_strand_id
1 'polypeptide(L)' 'EEFIYVLEGEIEINYGKDVYNLTSGESIYYDSIVEHDVKAAGNAAARILAVIHEPA' A
#
# COMPACT_ATOMS: atom_id res chain seq x y z
N GLU A 1 10.73 0.64 6.74
CA GLU A 1 9.33 0.80 7.21
C GLU A 1 8.57 1.62 6.18
N GLU A 2 7.31 1.26 5.91
CA GLU A 2 6.47 1.95 4.94
C GLU A 2 5.09 2.25 5.50
N PHE A 3 4.61 3.47 5.19
CA PHE A 3 3.24 3.90 5.44
C PHE A 3 2.59 4.30 4.12
N ILE A 4 1.41 3.76 3.83
CA ILE A 4 0.61 4.10 2.66
C ILE A 4 -0.75 4.61 3.10
N TYR A 5 -1.19 5.73 2.51
CA TYR A 5 -2.55 6.25 2.61
C TYR A 5 -3.17 6.39 1.22
N VAL A 6 -4.39 5.91 1.03
CA VAL A 6 -5.09 5.95 -0.27
C VAL A 6 -5.81 7.29 -0.41
N LEU A 7 -5.33 8.12 -1.33
CA LEU A 7 -5.95 9.40 -1.66
C LEU A 7 -7.18 9.21 -2.55
N GLU A 8 -7.09 8.31 -3.53
CA GLU A 8 -8.14 8.07 -4.52
C GLU A 8 -8.03 6.66 -5.12
N GLY A 9 -9.18 6.06 -5.45
CA GLY A 9 -9.25 4.71 -5.99
C GLY A 9 -9.07 3.63 -4.92
N GLU A 10 -8.64 2.45 -5.37
CA GLU A 10 -8.46 1.26 -4.55
C GLU A 10 -7.11 0.62 -4.89
N ILE A 11 -6.45 0.03 -3.90
CA ILE A 11 -5.19 -0.69 -4.07
C ILE A 11 -5.27 -2.07 -3.42
N GLU A 12 -4.55 -3.03 -4.01
CA GLU A 12 -4.23 -4.31 -3.39
C GLU A 12 -2.75 -4.30 -3.01
N ILE A 13 -2.46 -4.63 -1.75
CA ILE A 13 -1.11 -4.87 -1.25
C ILE A 13 -0.96 -6.36 -0.98
N ASN A 14 -0.03 -6.99 -1.69
CA ASN A 14 0.46 -8.32 -1.33
C ASN A 14 1.62 -8.13 -0.35
N TYR A 15 1.52 -8.68 0.86
CA TYR A 15 2.53 -8.54 1.91
C TYR A 15 2.84 -9.91 2.51
N GLY A 16 3.98 -10.50 2.11
CA GLY A 16 4.33 -11.86 2.49
C GLY A 16 3.29 -12.88 2.00
N LYS A 17 2.45 -13.37 2.92
CA LYS A 17 1.36 -14.32 2.61
C LYS A 17 -0.02 -13.70 2.69
N ASP A 18 -0.10 -12.46 3.14
CA ASP A 18 -1.35 -11.75 3.38
C ASP A 18 -1.64 -10.80 2.22
N VAL A 19 -2.93 -10.60 1.95
CA VAL A 19 -3.41 -9.68 0.92
C VAL A 19 -4.33 -8.68 1.58
N TYR A 20 -4.04 -7.39 1.40
CA TYR A 20 -4.80 -6.28 1.93
C TYR A 20 -5.41 -5.49 0.77
N ASN A 21 -6.71 -5.18 0.88
CA ASN A 21 -7.39 -4.28 -0.05
C ASN A 21 -7.72 -3.00 0.70
N LEU A 22 -7.27 -1.87 0.17
CA LEU A 22 -7.53 -0.55 0.75
C LEU A 22 -8.27 0.31 -0.27
N THR A 23 -9.21 1.09 0.25
CA THR A 23 -10.00 2.07 -0.49
C THR A 23 -9.65 3.48 -0.04
N SER A 24 -10.08 4.49 -0.80
CA SER A 24 -9.83 5.90 -0.49
C SER A 24 -10.20 6.24 0.97
N GLY A 25 -9.26 6.85 1.69
CA GLY A 25 -9.41 7.18 3.10
C GLY A 25 -8.72 6.20 4.06
N GLU A 26 -8.34 5.01 3.58
CA GLU A 26 -7.69 3.98 4.40
C GLU A 26 -6.16 4.04 4.31
N SER A 27 -5.50 3.44 5.30
CA SER A 27 -4.04 3.39 5.39
C SER A 27 -3.54 2.06 5.92
N ILE A 28 -2.30 1.73 5.55
CA ILE A 28 -1.56 0.59 6.08
C ILE A 28 -0.14 1.02 6.47
N TYR A 29 0.40 0.34 7.48
CA TYR A 29 1.79 0.42 7.90
C TYR A 29 2.38 -0.98 7.94
N TYR A 30 3.56 -1.17 7.34
CA TYR A 30 4.22 -2.47 7.34
C TYR A 30 5.76 -2.35 7.28
N ASP A 31 6.45 -3.44 7.63
CA ASP A 31 7.90 -3.53 7.53
C ASP A 31 8.30 -3.84 6.08
N SER A 32 9.03 -2.92 5.45
CA SER A 32 9.44 -3.03 4.04
C SER A 32 10.50 -4.13 3.78
N ILE A 33 11.02 -4.79 4.82
CA ILE A 33 11.92 -5.95 4.70
C ILE A 33 11.18 -7.17 4.14
N VAL A 34 9.88 -7.30 4.40
CA VAL A 34 9.07 -8.40 3.87
C VAL A 34 8.75 -8.12 2.40
N GLU A 35 8.86 -9.15 1.57
CA GLU A 35 8.50 -9.07 0.15
C GLU A 35 7.05 -8.58 -0.01
N HIS A 36 6.89 -7.50 -0.78
CA HIS A 36 5.60 -6.86 -0.98
C HIS A 36 5.45 -6.29 -2.40
N ASP A 37 4.21 -6.19 -2.83
CA ASP A 37 3.80 -5.61 -4.11
C ASP A 37 2.54 -4.77 -3.90
N VAL A 38 2.52 -3.57 -4.48
CA VAL A 38 1.41 -2.62 -4.40
C VAL A 38 0.91 -2.33 -5.81
N LYS A 39 -0.37 -2.60 -6.05
CA LYS A 39 -1.00 -2.39 -7.37
C LYS A 39 -2.37 -1.75 -7.22
N ALA A 40 -2.78 -1.01 -8.25
CA ALA A 40 -4.16 -0.54 -8.34
C ALA A 40 -5.11 -1.73 -8.37
N ALA A 41 -6.16 -1.68 -7.57
CA ALA A 41 -7.27 -2.62 -7.59
C ALA A 41 -8.45 -1.98 -8.32
N GLY A 42 -9.10 -2.72 -9.21
CA GLY A 42 -10.26 -2.26 -9.98
C GLY A 42 -9.94 -1.74 -11.39
N ASN A 43 -10.86 -0.94 -11.95
CA ASN A 43 -10.85 -0.52 -13.36
C ASN A 43 -10.29 0.91 -13.59
N ALA A 44 -9.77 1.55 -12.54
CA ALA A 44 -9.28 2.93 -12.58
C ALA A 44 -7.91 3.04 -11.92
N ALA A 45 -7.18 4.11 -12.25
CA ALA A 45 -5.93 4.41 -11.59
C ALA A 45 -6.18 4.78 -10.11
N ALA A 46 -5.31 4.28 -9.23
CA ALA A 46 -5.28 4.67 -7.84
C ALA A 46 -4.20 5.73 -7.59
N ARG A 47 -4.41 6.57 -6.59
CA ARG A 47 -3.44 7.57 -6.13
C ARG A 47 -3.21 7.41 -4.65
N ILE A 48 -1.94 7.31 -4.27
CA ILE A 48 -1.52 7.04 -2.89
C ILE A 48 -0.51 8.08 -2.42
N LEU A 49 -0.45 8.28 -1.11
CA LEU A 49 0.69 8.89 -0.43
C LEU A 49 1.49 7.77 0.22
N ALA A 50 2.70 7.52 -0.28
CA ALA A 50 3.64 6.59 0.31
C ALA A 50 4.73 7.37 1.06
N VAL A 51 4.92 7.03 2.34
CA VAL A 51 6.01 7.54 3.18
C VAL A 51 6.92 6.35 3.49
N ILE A 52 8.15 6.41 2.99
CA ILE A 52 9.14 5.33 3.11
C ILE A 52 10.23 5.80 4.08
N HIS A 53 10.52 4.98 5.07
CA HIS A 53 11.66 5.17 5.97
C HIS A 53 12.67 4.04 5.77
N GLU A 54 13.84 4.40 5.24
CA GLU A 54 15.04 3.57 5.23
C GLU A 54 15.91 3.93 6.45
N PRO A 55 16.13 3.01 7.40
CA PRO A 55 17.10 3.21 8.47
C PRO A 55 18.52 3.32 7.89
N ALA A 56 19.31 4.25 8.43
CA ALA A 56 20.70 4.50 8.04
C ALA A 56 21.68 3.40 8.48
#